data_AF-A0A455UG71-F1
#
_entry.id   AF-A0A455UG71-F1
#
_cell.length_a   1.000
_cell.length_b   1.000
_cell.length_c   1.000
_cell.angle_alpha   90.00
_cell.angle_beta   90.00
_cell.angle_gamma   90.00
#
_symmetry.space_group_name_H-M   'P 1'
#
loop_
_entity.id
_entity.type
_entity.pdbx_description
1 polymer ?
#
loop_
_entity_poly.entity_id
_entity_poly.type
_entity_poly.pdbx_seq_one_letter_code
_entity_poly.pdbx_strand_id
1 'polypeptide(L)'
;MTLEGTTAYEGRDAQLKVNGIDITSATNKVEGAIEGVTLNLEKVTEAGSPNTVVVARNTLAVRESVEGFVKGYNALKDLIGELTAFNGGGEAAGDLIGDRAVRSVESQMRSALVGNVPGGDITRLSDIGIELNKEGKLTLDSQR
;
A
#
# COMPACT_ATOMS: atom_id res chain seq x y z
N MET A 1 -10.61 -56.07 29.68
CA MET A 1 -10.48 -54.62 29.45
C MET A 1 -9.75 -54.45 28.12
N THR A 2 -10.52 -54.46 27.02
CA THR A 2 -9.98 -54.31 25.66
C THR A 2 -9.77 -52.82 25.41
N LEU A 3 -8.52 -52.44 25.18
CA LEU A 3 -8.11 -51.06 24.89
C LEU A 3 -8.84 -50.59 23.62
N GLU A 4 -9.59 -49.49 23.76
CA GLU A 4 -10.31 -48.86 22.67
C GLU A 4 -9.36 -48.47 21.54
N GLY A 5 -9.76 -48.81 20.31
CA GLY A 5 -9.02 -48.44 19.11
C GLY A 5 -8.86 -46.93 19.03
N THR A 6 -7.61 -46.47 19.10
CA THR A 6 -7.24 -45.15 18.60
C THR A 6 -7.60 -45.12 17.12
N THR A 7 -8.61 -44.34 16.75
CA THR A 7 -8.91 -44.03 15.35
C THR A 7 -7.78 -43.17 14.80
N ALA A 8 -6.70 -43.81 14.35
CA ALA A 8 -5.65 -43.15 13.60
C ALA A 8 -6.20 -42.82 12.21
N TYR A 9 -6.37 -41.52 11.94
CA TYR A 9 -6.64 -41.06 10.58
C TYR A 9 -5.33 -41.11 9.80
N GLU A 10 -5.30 -41.83 8.68
CA GLU A 10 -4.15 -41.79 7.78
C GLU A 10 -3.98 -40.37 7.24
N GLY A 11 -2.77 -39.83 7.33
CA GLY A 11 -2.43 -38.56 6.69
C GLY A 11 -2.56 -38.71 5.18
N ARG A 12 -3.30 -37.81 4.54
CA ARG A 12 -3.45 -37.78 3.09
C ARG A 12 -2.97 -36.44 2.59
N ASP A 13 -2.14 -36.45 1.55
CA ASP A 13 -1.74 -35.23 0.86
C ASP A 13 -2.95 -34.59 0.19
N ALA A 14 -2.97 -33.26 0.18
CA ALA A 14 -3.92 -32.49 -0.60
C ALA A 14 -3.65 -32.71 -2.09
N GLN A 15 -4.72 -33.00 -2.84
CA GLN A 15 -4.69 -33.14 -4.29
C GLN A 15 -5.59 -32.08 -4.90
N LEU A 16 -5.04 -31.25 -5.78
CA LEU A 16 -5.77 -30.18 -6.46
C LEU A 16 -5.36 -30.09 -7.93
N LYS A 17 -6.27 -29.56 -8.75
CA LYS A 17 -5.99 -29.22 -10.15
C LYS A 17 -6.00 -27.71 -10.31
N VAL A 18 -4.92 -27.14 -10.82
CA VAL A 18 -4.81 -25.71 -11.17
C VAL A 18 -4.63 -25.61 -12.67
N ASN A 19 -5.57 -24.97 -13.38
CA ASN A 19 -5.55 -24.86 -14.85
C ASN A 19 -5.29 -26.19 -15.59
N GLY A 20 -5.79 -27.31 -15.04
CA GLY A 20 -5.63 -28.65 -15.60
C GLY A 20 -4.37 -29.41 -15.17
N ILE A 21 -3.46 -28.77 -14.42
CA ILE A 21 -2.24 -29.40 -13.89
C ILE A 21 -2.53 -29.99 -12.51
N ASP A 22 -2.18 -31.27 -12.32
CA ASP A 22 -2.27 -31.95 -11.03
C ASP A 22 -1.14 -31.47 -10.10
N ILE A 23 -1.54 -31.04 -8.90
CA ILE A 23 -0.63 -30.59 -7.85
C ILE A 23 -0.93 -31.42 -6.60
N THR A 24 0.13 -31.85 -5.93
CA THR A 24 0.05 -32.52 -4.62
C THR A 24 0.77 -31.68 -3.58
N SER A 25 0.21 -31.62 -2.37
CA SER A 25 0.80 -30.88 -1.26
C SER A 25 0.61 -31.65 0.03
N ALA A 26 1.65 -31.75 0.86
CA ALA A 26 1.58 -32.37 2.18
C ALA A 26 0.65 -31.61 3.15
N THR A 27 0.30 -30.36 2.84
CA THR A 27 -0.59 -29.53 3.67
C THR A 27 -1.70 -28.86 2.85
N ASN A 28 -2.77 -28.45 3.52
CA ASN A 28 -3.85 -27.66 2.94
C ASN A 28 -3.47 -26.18 2.69
N LYS A 29 -2.27 -25.75 3.10
CA LYS A 29 -1.70 -24.45 2.76
C LYS A 29 -0.72 -24.64 1.61
N VAL A 30 -1.23 -24.54 0.39
CA VAL A 30 -0.46 -24.80 -0.82
C VAL A 30 0.22 -23.51 -1.27
N GLU A 31 1.54 -23.49 -1.18
CA GLU A 31 2.41 -22.41 -1.68
C GLU A 31 3.11 -22.89 -2.96
N GLY A 32 3.33 -21.99 -3.93
CA GLY A 32 4.10 -22.30 -5.15
C GLY A 32 3.32 -23.01 -6.26
N ALA A 33 2.04 -23.36 -6.05
CA ALA A 33 1.16 -23.84 -7.11
C ALA A 33 0.87 -22.77 -8.18
N ILE A 34 0.81 -21.51 -7.74
CA ILE A 34 0.77 -20.31 -8.58
C ILE A 34 1.82 -19.37 -7.99
N GLU A 35 2.69 -18.81 -8.82
CA GLU A 35 3.73 -17.90 -8.36
C GLU A 35 3.12 -16.69 -7.61
N GLY A 36 3.62 -16.42 -6.40
CA GLY A 36 3.13 -15.32 -5.56
C GLY A 36 1.76 -15.54 -4.91
N VAL A 37 1.17 -16.74 -4.99
CA VAL A 37 -0.14 -17.05 -4.38
C VAL A 37 0.00 -18.19 -3.37
N THR A 38 -0.65 -18.01 -2.21
CA THR A 38 -0.89 -19.07 -1.23
C THR A 38 -2.36 -19.47 -1.29
N LEU A 39 -2.62 -20.75 -1.59
CA LEU A 39 -3.97 -21.30 -1.56
C LEU A 39 -4.22 -22.00 -0.23
N ASN A 40 -5.30 -21.64 0.45
CA ASN A 40 -5.80 -22.35 1.61
C ASN A 40 -6.98 -23.23 1.20
N LEU A 41 -6.82 -24.55 1.34
CA LEU A 41 -7.82 -25.54 0.95
C LEU A 41 -8.71 -25.87 2.15
N GLU A 42 -9.96 -25.42 2.10
CA GLU A 42 -10.92 -25.68 3.18
C GLU A 42 -11.81 -26.89 2.90
N LYS A 43 -12.29 -27.03 1.66
CA LYS A 43 -13.22 -28.08 1.24
C LYS A 43 -13.00 -28.48 -0.21
N VAL A 44 -13.41 -29.71 -0.54
CA VAL A 44 -13.43 -30.21 -1.92
C VAL A 44 -14.51 -29.49 -2.71
N THR A 45 -14.18 -29.04 -3.92
CA THR A 45 -15.13 -28.42 -4.85
C THR A 45 -16.10 -29.46 -5.40
N GLU A 46 -17.31 -29.04 -5.75
CA GLU A 46 -18.29 -29.95 -6.38
C GLU A 46 -17.77 -30.47 -7.73
N ALA A 47 -18.12 -31.72 -8.04
CA ALA A 47 -17.71 -32.35 -9.29
C ALA A 47 -18.24 -31.57 -10.50
N GLY A 48 -17.34 -31.12 -11.39
CA GLY A 48 -17.70 -30.31 -12.56
C GLY A 48 -17.86 -28.81 -12.30
N SER A 49 -17.71 -28.36 -11.05
CA SER A 49 -17.86 -26.95 -10.65
C SER A 49 -16.59 -26.45 -9.94
N PRO A 50 -15.48 -26.20 -10.67
CA PRO A 50 -14.27 -25.70 -10.06
C PRO A 50 -14.42 -24.24 -9.59
N ASN A 51 -13.76 -23.90 -8.49
CA ASN A 51 -13.67 -22.51 -8.04
C ASN A 51 -12.72 -21.72 -8.95
N THR A 52 -13.11 -20.48 -9.29
CA THR A 52 -12.25 -19.58 -10.07
C THR A 52 -11.54 -18.60 -9.13
N VAL A 53 -10.21 -18.57 -9.20
CA VAL A 53 -9.39 -17.58 -8.50
C VAL A 53 -8.91 -16.55 -9.51
N VAL A 54 -9.28 -15.29 -9.29
CA VAL A 54 -8.86 -14.17 -10.14
C VAL A 54 -7.74 -13.41 -9.43
N VAL A 55 -6.54 -13.45 -10.01
CA VAL A 55 -5.42 -12.62 -9.56
C VAL A 55 -5.45 -11.31 -10.35
N ALA A 56 -5.77 -10.22 -9.66
CA ALA A 56 -5.80 -8.88 -10.23
C ALA A 56 -4.84 -7.95 -9.48
N ARG A 57 -4.32 -6.94 -10.18
CA ARG A 57 -3.50 -5.89 -9.56
C ARG A 57 -4.35 -5.11 -8.56
N ASN A 58 -3.96 -5.13 -7.29
CA ASN A 58 -4.59 -4.29 -6.28
C ASN A 58 -4.04 -2.86 -6.38
N THR A 59 -4.78 -1.98 -7.07
CA THR A 59 -4.45 -0.54 -7.15
C THR A 59 -5.02 0.26 -5.97
N LEU A 60 -5.85 -0.35 -5.12
CA LEU A 60 -6.44 0.32 -3.95
C LEU A 60 -5.39 0.60 -2.88
N ALA A 61 -4.59 -0.40 -2.50
CA ALA A 61 -3.54 -0.21 -1.49
C ALA A 61 -2.50 0.84 -1.90
N VAL A 62 -2.18 0.90 -3.20
CA VAL A 62 -1.28 1.94 -3.75
C VAL A 62 -1.94 3.31 -3.67
N ARG A 63 -3.23 3.43 -4.02
CA ARG A 63 -3.99 4.68 -3.91
C ARG A 63 -4.07 5.16 -2.46
N GLU A 64 -4.41 4.29 -1.52
CA GLU A 64 -4.47 4.61 -0.09
C GLU A 64 -3.12 5.10 0.45
N SER A 65 -2.03 4.49 0.00
CA SER A 65 -0.67 4.92 0.36
C SER A 65 -0.36 6.33 -0.17
N VAL A 66 -0.75 6.62 -1.41
CA VAL A 66 -0.60 7.95 -2.02
C VAL A 66 -1.46 9.00 -1.32
N GLU A 67 -2.72 8.69 -1.02
CA GLU A 67 -3.62 9.56 -0.27
C GLU A 67 -3.09 9.87 1.13
N GLY A 68 -2.57 8.84 1.83
CA GLY A 68 -1.93 8.98 3.12
C GLY A 68 -0.70 9.90 3.07
N PHE A 69 0.13 9.76 2.04
CA PHE A 69 1.27 10.64 1.81
C PHE A 69 0.85 12.09 1.59
N VAL A 70 -0.10 12.35 0.68
CA VAL A 70 -0.63 13.69 0.39
C VAL A 70 -1.20 14.34 1.65
N LYS A 71 -1.97 13.58 2.44
CA LYS A 71 -2.52 14.04 3.71
C LYS A 71 -1.43 14.40 4.72
N GLY A 72 -0.43 13.54 4.89
CA GLY A 72 0.68 13.77 5.83
C GLY A 72 1.51 15.00 5.45
N TYR A 73 1.81 15.18 4.17
CA TYR A 73 2.52 16.37 3.69
C TYR A 73 1.70 17.64 3.92
N ASN A 74 0.41 17.64 3.59
CA ASN A 74 -0.45 18.81 3.78
C ASN A 74 -0.59 19.18 5.26
N ALA A 75 -0.71 18.20 6.14
CA ALA A 75 -0.74 18.44 7.60
C ALA A 75 0.56 19.10 8.10
N LEU A 76 1.73 18.63 7.62
CA LEU A 76 3.01 19.27 7.94
C LEU A 76 3.07 20.70 7.39
N LYS A 77 2.60 20.91 6.16
CA LYS A 77 2.60 22.23 5.52
C LYS A 77 1.72 23.22 6.29
N ASP A 78 0.58 22.77 6.81
CA ASP A 78 -0.31 23.55 7.66
C ASP A 78 0.34 23.90 8.99
N LEU A 79 0.97 22.92 9.66
CA LEU A 79 1.70 23.17 10.91
C LEU A 79 2.86 24.17 10.72
N ILE A 80 3.63 24.05 9.64
CA ILE A 80 4.68 25.03 9.32
C ILE A 80 4.06 26.41 9.07
N GLY A 81 2.94 26.48 8.35
CA GLY A 81 2.22 27.73 8.12
C GLY A 81 1.77 28.40 9.41
N GLU A 82 1.23 27.64 10.36
CA GLU A 82 0.83 28.11 11.69
C GLU A 82 2.03 28.63 12.49
N LEU A 83 3.10 27.84 12.58
CA LEU A 83 4.30 28.17 13.35
C LEU A 83 5.14 29.31 12.73
N THR A 84 4.93 29.63 11.46
CA THR A 84 5.65 30.70 10.75
C THR A 84 4.77 31.89 10.38
N ALA A 85 3.50 31.90 10.81
CA ALA A 85 2.53 32.94 10.47
C ALA A 85 2.98 34.32 10.98
N PHE A 86 2.96 35.31 10.09
CA PHE A 86 3.19 36.71 10.44
C PHE A 86 1.86 37.41 10.70
N ASN A 87 1.52 37.57 11.98
CA ASN A 87 0.23 38.15 12.40
C ASN A 87 0.35 39.62 12.85
N GLY A 88 1.31 40.37 12.30
CA GLY A 88 1.36 41.83 12.44
C GLY A 88 1.36 42.36 13.89
N GLY A 89 2.43 42.09 14.64
CA GLY A 89 2.75 42.79 15.90
C GLY A 89 1.90 42.44 17.12
N GLY A 90 2.36 41.48 17.93
CA GLY A 90 1.75 41.05 19.20
C GLY A 90 2.01 39.57 19.50
N GLU A 91 1.56 39.06 20.65
CA GLU A 91 1.68 37.66 21.17
C GLU A 91 1.13 36.56 20.24
N ALA A 92 0.74 36.90 19.01
CA ALA A 92 0.13 36.01 18.02
C ALA A 92 1.05 35.66 16.85
N ALA A 93 2.31 36.09 16.83
CA ALA A 93 3.28 35.66 15.82
C ALA A 93 3.67 34.20 16.07
N GLY A 94 3.75 33.38 15.02
CA GLY A 94 4.18 31.98 15.16
C GLY A 94 5.60 31.88 15.72
N ASP A 95 5.83 30.94 16.64
CA ASP A 95 7.08 30.80 17.40
C ASP A 95 8.33 30.62 16.53
N LEU A 96 8.16 30.13 15.30
CA LEU A 96 9.24 29.83 14.36
C LEU A 96 9.32 30.83 13.21
N ILE A 97 8.65 31.98 13.33
CA ILE A 97 8.76 33.03 12.32
C ILE A 97 10.22 33.46 12.15
N GLY A 98 10.70 33.47 10.90
CA GLY A 98 12.08 33.83 10.62
C GLY A 98 13.10 32.72 10.88
N ASP A 99 12.69 31.55 11.38
CA ASP A 99 13.59 30.40 11.59
C ASP A 99 14.19 29.87 10.27
N ARG A 100 15.51 29.69 10.27
CA ARG A 100 16.27 29.26 9.08
C ARG A 100 16.19 27.75 8.84
N ALA A 101 16.09 26.95 9.90
CA ALA A 101 15.96 25.51 9.80
C ALA A 101 14.61 25.13 9.18
N VAL A 102 13.51 25.76 9.62
CA VAL A 102 12.17 25.54 9.05
C VAL A 102 12.15 25.84 7.54
N ARG A 103 12.71 26.99 7.13
CA ARG A 103 12.81 27.34 5.70
C ARG A 103 13.67 26.36 4.90
N SER A 104 14.75 25.85 5.51
CA SER A 104 15.65 24.90 4.84
C SER A 104 14.95 23.55 4.62
N VAL A 105 14.21 23.06 5.62
CA VAL A 105 13.41 21.84 5.52
C VAL A 105 12.34 21.98 4.45
N GLU A 106 11.59 23.10 4.43
CA GLU A 106 10.56 23.32 3.41
C GLU A 106 11.14 23.34 1.98
N SER A 107 12.29 24.00 1.80
CA SER A 107 12.97 24.07 0.51
C SER A 107 13.46 22.69 0.05
N GLN A 108 14.04 21.89 0.95
CA GLN A 108 14.51 20.54 0.64
C GLN A 108 13.34 19.62 0.28
N MET A 109 12.24 19.70 1.03
CA MET A 109 11.05 18.87 0.79
C MET A 109 10.40 19.22 -0.55
N ARG A 110 10.25 20.51 -0.86
CA ARG A 110 9.75 20.97 -2.16
C ARG A 110 10.65 20.49 -3.30
N SER A 111 11.97 20.55 -3.12
CA SER A 111 12.93 20.09 -4.13
C SER A 111 12.81 18.58 -4.39
N ALA A 112 12.58 17.80 -3.33
CA ALA A 112 12.37 16.36 -3.45
C ALA A 112 11.06 16.02 -4.19
N LEU A 113 9.99 16.80 -3.98
CA LEU A 113 8.68 16.59 -4.62
C LEU A 113 8.68 16.94 -6.12
N VAL A 114 9.43 17.97 -6.52
CA VAL A 114 9.52 18.43 -7.92
C VAL A 114 10.65 17.72 -8.68
N GLY A 115 11.51 16.99 -7.96
CA GLY A 115 12.60 16.22 -8.53
C GLY A 115 12.13 15.09 -9.45
N ASN A 116 12.88 14.86 -10.52
CA ASN A 116 12.69 13.69 -11.37
C ASN A 116 13.30 12.45 -10.70
N VAL A 117 12.57 11.33 -10.73
CA VAL A 117 13.08 10.01 -10.32
C VAL A 117 13.48 9.23 -11.58
N PRO A 118 14.76 8.85 -11.74
CA PRO A 118 15.20 8.05 -12.87
C PRO A 118 14.83 6.57 -12.71
N GLY A 119 14.58 5.87 -13.82
CA GLY A 119 14.50 4.40 -13.86
C GLY A 119 13.13 3.77 -14.13
N GLY A 120 12.10 4.54 -14.50
CA GLY A 120 10.78 4.01 -14.87
C GLY A 120 9.97 4.94 -15.77
N ASP A 121 8.79 4.47 -16.19
CA ASP A 121 7.84 5.23 -17.02
C ASP A 121 7.22 6.43 -16.28
N ILE A 122 7.13 6.32 -14.96
CA ILE A 122 6.72 7.40 -14.05
C ILE A 122 7.99 8.08 -13.55
N THR A 123 8.20 9.32 -13.97
CA THR A 123 9.40 10.08 -13.63
C THR A 123 9.12 11.22 -12.66
N ARG A 124 7.83 11.57 -12.50
CA ARG A 124 7.35 12.69 -11.67
C ARG A 124 6.05 12.33 -10.96
N LEU A 125 5.81 12.99 -9.84
CA LEU A 125 4.54 12.91 -9.11
C LEU A 125 3.34 13.38 -9.97
N SER A 126 3.56 14.31 -10.89
CA SER A 126 2.55 14.76 -11.85
C SER A 126 2.08 13.66 -12.80
N ASP A 127 2.94 12.68 -13.10
CA ASP A 127 2.61 11.58 -14.01
C ASP A 127 1.55 10.63 -13.41
N ILE A 128 1.37 10.69 -12.09
CA ILE A 128 0.37 9.93 -11.32
C ILE A 128 -0.71 10.83 -10.70
N GLY A 129 -0.90 12.04 -11.25
CA GLY A 129 -1.98 12.95 -10.84
C GLY A 129 -1.74 13.68 -9.51
N ILE A 130 -0.51 13.68 -8.97
CA ILE A 130 -0.17 14.47 -7.78
C ILE A 130 0.43 15.81 -8.23
N GLU A 131 -0.24 16.90 -7.87
CA GLU A 131 0.16 18.26 -8.25
C GLU A 131 0.48 19.12 -7.03
N LEU A 132 1.40 20.07 -7.19
CA LEU A 132 1.73 21.06 -6.16
C LEU A 132 1.02 22.38 -6.49
N ASN A 133 0.17 22.85 -5.58
CA ASN A 133 -0.54 24.11 -5.76
C ASN A 133 0.36 25.34 -5.45
N LYS A 134 -0.14 26.55 -5.70
CA LYS A 134 0.59 27.81 -5.46
C LYS A 134 0.96 28.03 -3.98
N GLU A 135 0.22 27.43 -3.06
CA GLU A 135 0.44 27.50 -1.62
C GLU A 135 1.50 26.48 -1.17
N GLY A 136 1.94 25.59 -2.07
CA GLY A 136 2.87 24.52 -1.79
C GLY A 136 2.22 23.30 -1.13
N LYS A 137 0.90 23.12 -1.25
CA LYS A 137 0.16 21.91 -0.85
C LYS A 137 0.05 20.92 -2.00
N LEU A 138 -0.06 19.64 -1.68
CA LEU A 138 -0.28 18.58 -2.66
C LEU A 138 -1.78 18.36 -2.89
N THR A 139 -2.16 18.22 -4.16
CA THR A 139 -3.50 17.82 -4.60
C THR A 139 -3.42 16.53 -5.38
N LEU A 140 -4.37 15.61 -5.18
CA LEU A 140 -4.48 14.37 -5.92
C LEU A 140 -5.66 14.48 -6.90
N ASP A 141 -5.38 14.39 -8.19
CA ASP A 141 -6.39 14.22 -9.23
C ASP A 141 -6.76 12.74 -9.33
N SER A 142 -7.83 12.37 -8.63
CA SER A 142 -8.36 10.99 -8.60
C SER A 142 -8.97 10.53 -9.94
N GLN A 143 -9.09 11.42 -10.94
CA GLN A 143 -9.59 11.08 -12.27
C GLN A 143 -8.49 10.62 -13.25
N ARG A 144 -7.22 10.65 -12.83
CA ARG A 144 -6.06 10.17 -13.59
C ARG A 144 -5.48 8.88 -13.03
#